data_AF-A0A978TXR0-F1
#
_entry.id   AF-A0A978TXR0-F1
#
_cell.length_a   1.000
_cell.length_b   1.000
_cell.length_c   1.000
_cell.angle_alpha   90.00
_cell.angle_beta   90.00
_cell.angle_gamma   90.00
#
_symmetry.space_group_name_H-M   'P 1'
#
loop_
_entity.id
_entity.type
_entity.pdbx_description
1 polymer ?
#
loop_
_entity_poly.entity_id
_entity_poly.type
_entity_poly.pdbx_seq_one_letter_code
_entity_poly.pdbx_strand_id
1 'polypeptide(L)'
;MVVRRGKKKTFNGKSYREVQRANSDRRKQLRQADQQWLKENKFRNVGWDNVIHLYNKIEEFLEQYRLEELSLEELFLEADRIGNKYLTTQEIEDFNQRLAQEISEIETVIDKHFPDEEMEVIDFNESHSHKLRRRTKR
;
A
#
# COMPACT_ATOMS: atom_id res chain seq x y z
N MET A 1 -51.69 -28.36 -12.86
CA MET A 1 -50.92 -27.94 -11.66
C MET A 1 -49.63 -27.28 -12.12
N VAL A 2 -49.44 -25.99 -11.86
CA VAL A 2 -48.19 -25.29 -12.23
C VAL A 2 -47.17 -25.55 -11.14
N VAL A 3 -46.16 -26.37 -11.44
CA VAL A 3 -45.04 -26.63 -10.53
C VAL A 3 -44.21 -25.35 -10.43
N ARG A 4 -44.37 -24.60 -9.33
CA ARG A 4 -43.52 -23.45 -9.03
C ARG A 4 -42.10 -23.95 -8.80
N ARG A 5 -41.23 -23.87 -9.82
CA ARG A 5 -39.79 -24.15 -9.67
C ARG A 5 -39.23 -23.14 -8.67
N GLY A 6 -38.73 -23.64 -7.53
CA GLY A 6 -38.09 -22.80 -6.52
C GLY A 6 -36.94 -21.99 -7.12
N LYS A 7 -36.72 -20.76 -6.60
CA LYS A 7 -35.59 -19.92 -7.02
C LYS A 7 -34.29 -20.70 -6.84
N LYS A 8 -33.49 -20.81 -7.90
CA LYS A 8 -32.19 -21.49 -7.85
C LYS A 8 -31.28 -20.73 -6.89
N LYS A 9 -30.64 -21.44 -5.95
CA LYS A 9 -29.60 -20.84 -5.09
C LYS A 9 -28.40 -20.46 -5.95
N THR A 10 -27.93 -19.23 -5.81
CA THR A 10 -26.78 -18.67 -6.51
C THR A 10 -25.85 -17.99 -5.51
N PHE A 11 -24.56 -17.97 -5.82
CA PHE A 11 -23.52 -17.29 -5.05
C PHE A 11 -22.71 -16.42 -6.01
N ASN A 12 -22.63 -15.11 -5.77
CA ASN A 12 -22.00 -14.14 -6.67
C ASN A 12 -22.47 -14.29 -8.13
N GLY A 13 -23.78 -14.47 -8.34
CA GLY A 13 -24.38 -14.70 -9.66
C GLY A 13 -24.10 -16.07 -10.28
N LYS A 14 -23.31 -16.94 -9.64
CA LYS A 14 -22.93 -18.27 -10.13
C LYS A 14 -23.77 -19.37 -9.48
N SER A 15 -24.05 -20.42 -10.24
CA SER A 15 -24.66 -21.67 -9.77
C SER A 15 -23.65 -22.57 -9.05
N TYR A 16 -24.15 -23.57 -8.31
CA TYR A 16 -23.34 -24.58 -7.63
C TYR A 16 -22.21 -25.15 -8.49
N ARG A 17 -22.51 -25.57 -9.72
CA ARG A 17 -21.54 -26.21 -10.61
C ARG A 17 -20.48 -25.24 -11.10
N GLU A 18 -20.85 -23.98 -11.30
CA GLU A 18 -19.91 -22.94 -11.74
C GLU A 18 -18.93 -22.58 -10.63
N VAL A 19 -19.41 -22.42 -9.39
CA VAL A 19 -18.53 -22.20 -8.22
C VAL A 19 -17.61 -23.41 -8.01
N GLN A 20 -18.16 -24.63 -8.15
CA GLN A 20 -17.37 -25.85 -8.01
C GLN A 20 -16.25 -25.94 -9.06
N ARG A 21 -16.52 -25.59 -10.32
CA ARG A 21 -15.50 -25.53 -11.38
C ARG A 21 -14.45 -24.46 -11.08
N ALA A 22 -14.89 -23.24 -10.73
CA ALA A 22 -14.00 -22.15 -10.38
C ALA A 22 -13.04 -22.53 -9.24
N ASN A 23 -13.53 -23.22 -8.20
CA ASN A 23 -12.70 -23.73 -7.11
C ASN A 23 -11.63 -24.70 -7.61
N SER A 24 -12.00 -25.66 -8.48
CA SER A 24 -11.05 -26.64 -9.02
C SER A 24 -9.96 -25.98 -9.87
N ASP A 25 -10.33 -24.96 -10.65
CA ASP A 25 -9.39 -24.27 -11.53
C ASP A 25 -8.47 -23.34 -10.74
N ARG A 26 -9.02 -22.53 -9.84
CA ARG A 26 -8.24 -21.58 -9.03
C ARG A 26 -7.38 -22.27 -7.98
N ARG A 27 -7.79 -23.42 -7.46
CA ARG A 27 -6.96 -24.20 -6.54
C ARG A 27 -5.61 -24.59 -7.16
N LYS A 28 -5.55 -24.76 -8.49
CA LYS A 28 -4.29 -25.05 -9.20
C LYS A 28 -3.35 -23.84 -9.26
N GLN A 29 -3.89 -22.64 -9.11
CA GLN A 29 -3.12 -21.39 -9.07
C GLN A 29 -2.49 -21.16 -7.70
N LEU A 30 -2.93 -21.87 -6.66
CA LEU A 30 -2.38 -21.76 -5.32
C LEU A 30 -0.98 -22.38 -5.22
N ARG A 31 -0.14 -21.82 -4.33
CA ARG A 31 1.14 -22.42 -3.95
C ARG A 31 0.90 -23.82 -3.34
N GLN A 32 1.87 -24.71 -3.47
CA GLN A 32 1.71 -26.11 -3.05
C GLN A 32 1.44 -26.24 -1.53
N ALA A 33 2.05 -25.38 -0.72
CA ALA A 33 1.83 -25.32 0.73
C ALA A 33 0.36 -25.02 1.07
N ASP A 34 -0.25 -24.05 0.40
CA ASP A 34 -1.64 -23.64 0.67
C ASP A 34 -2.65 -24.66 0.14
N GLN A 35 -2.33 -25.33 -0.97
CA GLN A 35 -3.13 -26.47 -1.44
C GLN A 35 -3.20 -27.60 -0.41
N GLN A 36 -2.08 -27.84 0.29
CA GLN A 36 -1.95 -28.83 1.34
C GLN A 36 -2.66 -28.38 2.62
N TRP A 37 -2.49 -27.12 3.00
CA TRP A 37 -3.19 -26.49 4.12
C TRP A 37 -4.72 -26.61 3.99
N LEU A 38 -5.26 -26.40 2.79
CA LEU A 38 -6.70 -26.60 2.51
C LEU A 38 -7.16 -28.05 2.75
N LYS A 39 -6.31 -29.05 2.47
CA LYS A 39 -6.64 -30.47 2.73
C LYS A 39 -6.65 -30.76 4.22
N GLU A 40 -5.65 -30.28 4.95
CA GLU A 40 -5.50 -30.49 6.39
C GLU A 40 -6.65 -29.84 7.17
N ASN A 41 -7.08 -28.66 6.74
CA ASN A 41 -8.22 -27.94 7.30
C ASN A 41 -9.58 -28.39 6.76
N LYS A 42 -9.62 -29.51 6.02
CA LYS A 42 -10.85 -30.17 5.55
C LYS A 42 -11.74 -29.30 4.65
N PHE A 43 -11.16 -28.36 3.89
CA PHE A 43 -11.93 -27.65 2.87
C PHE A 43 -12.27 -28.58 1.71
N ARG A 44 -13.55 -28.70 1.38
CA ARG A 44 -14.05 -29.65 0.38
C ARG A 44 -14.88 -28.95 -0.68
N ASN A 45 -14.70 -29.37 -1.92
CA ASN A 45 -15.46 -28.86 -3.07
C ASN A 45 -16.78 -29.64 -3.28
N VAL A 46 -17.48 -29.95 -2.17
CA VAL A 46 -18.75 -30.69 -2.16
C VAL A 46 -19.68 -30.17 -1.06
N GLY A 47 -20.96 -30.02 -1.40
CA GLY A 47 -21.94 -29.37 -0.52
C GLY A 47 -21.88 -27.85 -0.66
N TRP A 48 -23.04 -27.20 -0.71
CA TRP A 48 -23.12 -25.79 -1.12
C TRP A 48 -22.32 -24.85 -0.22
N ASP A 49 -22.47 -24.98 1.10
CA ASP A 49 -21.79 -24.11 2.05
C ASP A 49 -20.28 -24.34 2.02
N ASN A 50 -19.82 -25.60 1.98
CA ASN A 50 -18.39 -25.92 1.87
C ASN A 50 -17.76 -25.42 0.57
N VAL A 51 -18.50 -25.48 -0.55
CA VAL A 51 -18.06 -24.96 -1.85
C VAL A 51 -17.87 -23.45 -1.78
N ILE A 52 -18.76 -22.73 -1.08
CA ILE A 52 -18.64 -21.29 -0.85
C ILE A 52 -17.47 -20.97 0.10
N HIS A 53 -17.32 -21.71 1.20
CA HIS A 53 -16.22 -21.52 2.12
C HIS A 53 -14.86 -21.78 1.46
N LEU A 54 -14.76 -22.84 0.66
CA LEU A 54 -13.57 -23.14 -0.14
C LEU A 54 -13.30 -22.01 -1.14
N TYR A 55 -14.34 -21.51 -1.83
CA TYR A 55 -14.20 -20.38 -2.75
C TYR A 55 -13.59 -19.18 -2.05
N ASN A 56 -14.20 -18.74 -0.94
CA ASN A 56 -13.72 -17.56 -0.21
C ASN A 56 -12.28 -17.73 0.28
N LYS A 57 -11.92 -18.93 0.77
CA LYS A 57 -10.56 -19.18 1.25
C LYS A 57 -9.52 -19.24 0.12
N ILE A 58 -9.89 -19.76 -1.06
CA ILE A 58 -9.02 -19.70 -2.24
C ILE A 58 -8.80 -18.24 -2.65
N GLU A 59 -9.86 -17.43 -2.70
CA GLU A 59 -9.72 -16.01 -3.06
C GLU A 59 -8.85 -15.27 -2.03
N GLU A 60 -8.97 -15.58 -0.74
CA GLU A 60 -8.12 -15.01 0.32
C GLU A 60 -6.63 -15.30 0.08
N PHE A 61 -6.26 -16.53 -0.28
CA PHE A 61 -4.86 -16.85 -0.60
C PHE A 61 -4.37 -16.13 -1.85
N LEU A 62 -5.19 -16.09 -2.91
CA LEU A 62 -4.81 -15.39 -4.14
C LEU A 62 -4.65 -13.88 -3.93
N GLU A 63 -5.49 -13.31 -3.07
CA GLU A 63 -5.40 -11.92 -2.63
C GLU A 63 -4.08 -11.67 -1.88
N GLN A 64 -3.73 -12.54 -0.94
CA GLN A 64 -2.47 -12.46 -0.19
C GLN A 64 -1.26 -12.51 -1.12
N TYR A 65 -1.24 -13.40 -2.10
CA TYR A 65 -0.14 -13.45 -3.07
C TYR A 65 -0.04 -12.17 -3.89
N ARG A 66 -1.19 -11.62 -4.32
CA ARG A 66 -1.20 -10.37 -5.05
C ARG A 66 -0.59 -9.24 -4.20
N LEU A 67 -0.95 -9.16 -2.92
CA LEU A 67 -0.41 -8.15 -2.01
C LEU A 67 1.09 -8.34 -1.73
N GLU A 68 1.56 -9.59 -1.61
CA GLU A 68 2.99 -9.90 -1.47
C GLU A 68 3.82 -9.49 -2.69
N GLU A 69 3.21 -9.52 -3.88
CA GLU A 69 3.86 -9.16 -5.14
C GLU A 69 3.87 -7.65 -5.41
N LEU A 70 3.07 -6.86 -4.68
CA LEU A 70 3.06 -5.40 -4.82
C LEU A 70 4.33 -4.79 -4.24
N SER A 71 4.85 -3.79 -4.95
CA SER A 71 5.87 -2.90 -4.39
C SER A 71 5.29 -2.08 -3.23
N LEU A 72 6.18 -1.55 -2.38
CA LEU A 72 5.78 -0.67 -1.27
C LEU A 72 4.95 0.53 -1.76
N GLU A 73 5.32 1.10 -2.91
CA GLU A 73 4.61 2.22 -3.53
C GLU A 73 3.19 1.82 -3.96
N GLU A 74 3.01 0.66 -4.58
CA GLU A 74 1.69 0.17 -4.98
C GLU A 74 0.80 -0.16 -3.77
N LEU A 75 1.39 -0.67 -2.69
CA LEU A 75 0.69 -0.86 -1.41
C LEU A 75 0.22 0.49 -0.82
N PHE A 76 1.06 1.53 -0.89
CA PHE A 76 0.67 2.88 -0.47
C PHE A 76 -0.46 3.45 -1.32
N LEU A 77 -0.41 3.32 -2.64
CA LEU A 77 -1.48 3.78 -3.54
C LEU A 77 -2.80 3.03 -3.29
N GLU A 78 -2.76 1.72 -3.03
CA GLU A 78 -3.96 0.94 -2.73
C GLU A 78 -4.51 1.30 -1.34
N ALA A 79 -3.65 1.51 -0.35
CA ALA A 79 -4.04 1.99 0.98
C ALA A 79 -4.67 3.39 0.92
N ASP A 80 -4.11 4.30 0.12
CA ASP A 80 -4.63 5.66 -0.08
C ASP A 80 -6.01 5.62 -0.79
N ARG A 81 -6.16 4.79 -1.82
CA ARG A 81 -7.47 4.53 -2.45
C ARG A 81 -8.51 3.99 -1.47
N ILE A 82 -8.10 3.09 -0.57
CA ILE A 82 -8.98 2.57 0.48
C ILE A 82 -9.31 3.66 1.50
N GLY A 83 -8.34 4.46 1.92
CA GLY A 83 -8.55 5.60 2.82
C GLY A 83 -9.57 6.58 2.27
N ASN A 84 -9.41 6.97 1.00
CA ASN A 84 -10.34 7.84 0.29
C ASN A 84 -11.77 7.27 0.14
N LYS A 85 -11.95 5.95 0.26
CA LYS A 85 -13.29 5.33 0.20
C LYS A 85 -14.08 5.48 1.51
N TYR A 86 -13.40 5.66 2.64
CA TYR A 86 -14.04 5.73 3.96
C TYR A 86 -13.98 7.13 4.58
N LEU A 87 -13.11 8.01 4.06
CA LEU A 87 -13.05 9.39 4.47
C LEU A 87 -14.03 10.23 3.65
N THR A 88 -14.77 11.07 4.35
CA THR A 88 -15.58 12.11 3.73
C THR A 88 -14.67 13.22 3.19
N THR A 89 -15.15 13.99 2.22
CA THR A 89 -14.42 15.13 1.67
C THR A 89 -13.99 16.11 2.76
N GLN A 90 -14.84 16.29 3.77
CA GLN A 90 -14.57 17.14 4.93
C GLN A 90 -13.38 16.62 5.76
N GLU A 91 -13.32 15.32 6.03
CA GLU A 91 -12.23 14.71 6.80
C GLU A 91 -10.89 14.77 6.04
N ILE A 92 -10.94 14.62 4.70
CA ILE A 92 -9.78 14.77 3.83
C ILE A 92 -9.28 16.22 3.86
N GLU A 93 -10.18 17.20 3.73
CA GLU A 93 -9.85 18.63 3.80
C GLU A 93 -9.27 19.02 5.16
N ASP A 94 -9.89 18.56 6.26
CA ASP A 94 -9.42 18.83 7.62
C ASP A 94 -8.02 18.22 7.86
N PHE A 95 -7.77 17.01 7.35
CA PHE A 95 -6.45 16.39 7.41
C PHE A 95 -5.42 17.20 6.61
N ASN A 96 -5.74 17.57 5.37
CA ASN A 96 -4.84 18.34 4.52
C ASN A 96 -4.51 19.71 5.10
N GLN A 97 -5.47 20.38 5.75
CA GLN A 97 -5.23 21.64 6.44
C GLN A 97 -4.25 21.48 7.61
N ARG A 98 -4.41 20.44 8.42
CA ARG A 98 -3.48 20.15 9.54
C ARG A 98 -2.09 19.80 9.04
N LEU A 99 -2.00 18.96 8.01
CA LEU A 99 -0.73 18.58 7.40
C LEU A 99 -0.01 19.81 6.82
N ALA A 100 -0.72 20.69 6.13
CA ALA A 100 -0.15 21.93 5.59
C ALA A 100 0.36 22.86 6.69
N GLN A 101 -0.34 22.94 7.83
CA GLN A 101 0.13 23.70 9.00
C GLN A 101 1.42 23.11 9.58
N GLU A 102 1.47 21.79 9.79
CA GLU A 102 2.68 21.13 10.29
C GLU A 102 3.87 21.30 9.33
N ILE A 103 3.66 21.19 8.01
CA ILE A 103 4.70 21.43 7.00
C ILE A 103 5.21 22.86 7.08
N SER A 104 4.30 23.85 7.16
CA SER A 104 4.68 25.25 7.27
C SER A 104 5.49 25.51 8.55
N GLU A 105 5.11 24.91 9.69
CA GLU A 105 5.89 25.01 10.92
C GLU A 105 7.29 24.42 10.75
N ILE A 106 7.41 23.25 10.10
CA ILE A 106 8.71 22.64 9.79
C ILE A 106 9.56 23.56 8.89
N GLU A 107 8.98 24.12 7.84
CA GLU A 107 9.66 25.08 6.95
C GLU A 107 10.19 26.28 7.73
N THR A 108 9.40 26.87 8.63
CA THR A 108 9.88 28.00 9.45
C THR A 108 11.03 27.62 10.38
N VAL A 109 11.06 26.38 10.87
CA VAL A 109 12.17 25.86 11.70
C VAL A 109 13.41 25.63 10.83
N ILE A 110 13.23 25.11 9.61
CA ILE A 110 14.31 24.94 8.64
C ILE A 110 14.92 26.31 8.29
N ASP A 111 14.11 27.29 7.91
CA ASP A 111 14.57 28.65 7.57
C ASP A 111 15.31 29.32 8.74
N LYS A 112 14.89 29.04 9.97
CA LYS A 112 15.56 29.56 11.17
C LYS A 112 16.93 28.92 11.40
N HIS A 113 17.08 27.64 11.08
CA HIS A 113 18.33 26.90 11.28
C HIS A 113 19.29 26.99 10.10
N PHE A 114 18.77 27.23 8.91
CA PHE A 114 19.49 27.39 7.66
C PHE A 114 19.07 28.72 7.01
N PRO A 115 19.39 29.87 7.64
CA PRO A 115 19.22 31.15 6.95
C PRO A 115 20.04 31.10 5.66
N ASP A 116 19.48 31.61 4.56
CA ASP A 116 20.20 31.81 3.30
C ASP A 116 21.28 32.90 3.49
N GLU A 117 22.33 32.57 4.23
CA GLU A 117 23.55 33.37 4.30
C GLU A 117 24.34 33.12 3.02
N GLU A 118 24.72 34.20 2.34
CA GLU A 118 25.61 34.16 1.19
C GLU A 118 26.86 33.32 1.54
N MET A 119 27.08 32.23 0.83
CA MET A 119 28.31 31.42 0.97
C MET A 119 29.52 32.33 0.73
N GLU A 120 30.25 32.70 1.77
CA GLU A 120 31.59 33.27 1.63
C GLU A 120 32.52 32.20 1.07
N VAL A 121 32.80 32.29 -0.24
CA VAL A 121 33.82 31.46 -0.90
C VAL A 121 35.19 31.96 -0.47
N ILE A 122 35.80 31.28 0.50
CA ILE A 122 37.21 31.49 0.85
C ILE A 122 38.07 30.78 -0.20
N ASP A 123 38.71 31.57 -1.07
CA ASP A 123 39.70 31.08 -2.02
C ASP A 123 41.04 30.83 -1.30
N PHE A 124 41.43 29.56 -1.17
CA PHE A 124 42.70 29.15 -0.56
C PHE A 124 43.88 29.16 -1.55
N ASN A 125 43.69 29.66 -2.78
CA ASN A 125 44.69 29.54 -3.84
C ASN A 125 45.79 30.60 -3.83
N GLU A 126 45.84 31.50 -2.84
CA GLU A 126 47.02 32.34 -2.62
C GLU A 126 48.07 31.58 -1.81
N SER A 127 48.99 30.95 -2.55
CA SER A 127 50.28 30.48 -2.05
C SER A 127 50.88 31.50 -1.08
N HIS A 128 51.07 31.10 0.18
CA HIS A 128 51.73 31.88 1.22
C HIS A 128 53.16 32.26 0.80
N SER A 129 53.31 33.38 0.10
CA SER A 129 54.62 34.00 -0.10
C SER A 129 54.91 34.90 1.09
N HIS A 130 55.80 34.42 1.96
CA HIS A 130 56.39 35.18 3.06
C HIS A 130 56.86 36.55 2.58
N LYS A 131 56.36 37.63 3.20
CA LYS A 131 57.15 38.86 3.45
C LYS A 131 56.53 39.66 4.59
N LEU A 132 57.01 39.37 5.80
CA LEU A 132 56.89 40.28 6.94
C LEU A 132 57.64 41.59 6.59
N ARG A 133 56.90 42.64 6.21
CA ARG A 133 57.46 43.99 6.07
C ARG A 133 57.15 44.80 7.32
N ARG A 134 58.15 44.93 8.18
CA ARG A 134 58.25 45.98 9.19
C ARG A 134 58.30 47.37 8.52
N ARG A 135 57.58 48.35 9.07
CA ARG A 135 58.05 49.72 9.42
C ARG A 135 56.87 50.57 9.91
N THR A 136 56.79 50.88 11.21
CA THR A 136 57.32 52.05 11.96
C THR A 136 56.49 53.32 11.88
N LYS A 137 55.97 53.73 13.06
CA LYS A 137 55.62 55.06 13.59
C LYS A 137 55.59 56.24 12.61
N ARG A 138 54.46 56.97 12.61
CA ARG A 138 54.39 58.32 13.19
C ARG A 138 52.98 58.65 13.62
#